data_AF-A0A512IBY9-F1
#
_entry.id   AF-A0A512IBY9-F1
#
_cell.length_a   1.000
_cell.length_b   1.000
_cell.length_c   1.000
_cell.angle_alpha   90.00
_cell.angle_beta   90.00
_cell.angle_gamma   90.00
#
_symmetry.space_group_name_H-M   'P 1'
#
loop_
_entity.id
_entity.type
_entity.pdbx_description
1 polymer ?
#
loop_
_entity_poly.entity_id
_entity_poly.type
_entity_poly.pdbx_seq_one_letter_code
_entity_poly.pdbx_strand_id
1 'polypeptide(L)'
;MVEVNIRSFSGTHAYQDNCVRNSVFDAWFEHLGADAFVERLAAQVAGTTTAALERGNCPRCLDPLPTEHPGAGSRITRCRCIPVCSQCGRDEGWQAWRFQGISRLDQWPVSKGAITRRENIVAREVSPVVGLVVGDGVLTEQGVGTLDLTPRSGGWAELGVDM
;
A
#
# COMPACT_ATOMS: atom_id res chain seq x y z
N MET A 1 -3.25 22.97 18.71
CA MET A 1 -2.70 22.43 17.45
C MET A 1 -1.82 21.26 17.83
N VAL A 2 -2.20 20.05 17.46
CA VAL A 2 -1.40 18.85 17.74
C VAL A 2 -0.39 18.74 16.61
N GLU A 3 0.88 18.94 16.94
CA GLU A 3 2.01 18.72 16.04
C GLU A 3 2.25 17.21 15.97
N VAL A 4 1.93 16.60 14.84
CA VAL A 4 2.02 15.15 14.66
C VAL A 4 3.35 14.82 13.99
N ASN A 5 4.32 14.38 14.80
CA ASN A 5 5.63 13.89 14.35
C ASN A 5 5.53 12.38 14.04
N ILE A 6 5.74 11.96 12.79
CA ILE A 6 5.54 10.56 12.37
C ILE A 6 6.77 10.01 11.64
N ARG A 7 7.24 8.82 12.05
CA ARG A 7 8.44 8.13 11.53
C ARG A 7 8.11 6.80 10.81
N SER A 8 8.86 6.57 9.71
CA SER A 8 9.04 5.42 8.80
C SER A 8 7.95 5.08 7.76
N PHE A 9 8.23 5.40 6.49
CA PHE A 9 7.48 5.09 5.27
C PHE A 9 8.37 4.26 4.33
N SER A 10 7.80 3.39 3.50
CA SER A 10 8.55 2.54 2.56
C SER A 10 8.56 3.06 1.12
N GLY A 11 8.10 4.29 0.89
CA GLY A 11 8.02 4.87 -0.45
C GLY A 11 9.27 5.67 -0.81
N THR A 12 9.54 5.76 -2.11
CA THR A 12 10.73 6.42 -2.67
C THR A 12 10.63 7.95 -2.61
N HIS A 13 9.40 8.50 -2.57
CA HIS A 13 9.11 9.93 -2.54
C HIS A 13 7.69 10.19 -1.99
N ALA A 14 7.32 11.47 -1.80
CA ALA A 14 5.98 11.91 -1.39
C ALA A 14 4.87 11.37 -2.30
N TYR A 15 3.63 11.36 -1.82
CA TYR A 15 2.49 11.06 -2.67
C TYR A 15 2.41 12.10 -3.79
N GLN A 16 2.25 11.62 -5.02
CA GLN A 16 2.03 12.43 -6.20
C GLN A 16 0.92 11.81 -7.04
N ASP A 17 -0.04 12.62 -7.47
CA ASP A 17 -1.16 12.18 -8.33
C ASP A 17 -0.68 11.48 -9.59
N ASN A 18 0.45 11.94 -10.16
CA ASN A 18 1.04 11.33 -11.35
C ASN A 18 1.42 9.86 -11.13
N CYS A 19 1.79 9.45 -9.92
CA CYS A 19 2.09 8.04 -9.64
C CYS A 19 0.83 7.17 -9.68
N VAL A 20 -0.30 7.70 -9.21
CA VAL A 20 -1.60 7.04 -9.33
C VAL A 20 -2.00 6.94 -10.80
N ARG A 21 -1.93 8.05 -11.53
CA ARG A 21 -2.28 8.11 -12.95
C ARG A 21 -1.46 7.12 -13.77
N ASN A 22 -0.14 7.15 -13.63
CA ASN A 22 0.77 6.24 -14.33
C ASN A 22 0.46 4.77 -14.00
N SER A 23 0.12 4.45 -12.75
CA SER A 23 -0.24 3.07 -12.38
C SER A 23 -1.58 2.62 -12.97
N VAL A 24 -2.54 3.55 -13.14
CA VAL A 24 -3.78 3.26 -13.88
C VAL A 24 -3.49 3.08 -15.36
N PHE A 25 -2.67 3.94 -15.96
CA PHE A 25 -2.25 3.79 -17.35
C PHE A 25 -1.55 2.45 -17.58
N ASP A 26 -0.53 2.11 -16.79
CA ASP A 26 0.20 0.85 -16.93
C ASP A 26 -0.74 -0.37 -16.87
N ALA A 27 -1.74 -0.34 -15.99
CA ALA A 27 -2.70 -1.43 -15.84
C ALA A 27 -3.71 -1.57 -17.00
N TRP A 28 -4.01 -0.49 -17.71
CA TRP A 28 -5.03 -0.45 -18.77
C TRP A 28 -4.46 -0.31 -20.18
N PHE A 29 -3.24 0.18 -20.32
CA PHE A 29 -2.58 0.45 -21.60
C PHE A 29 -2.45 -0.83 -22.43
N GLU A 30 -2.11 -1.95 -21.79
CA GLU A 30 -2.03 -3.27 -22.45
C GLU A 30 -3.38 -3.76 -23.01
N HIS A 31 -4.50 -3.26 -22.49
CA HIS A 31 -5.84 -3.78 -22.79
C HIS A 31 -6.65 -2.85 -23.71
N LEU A 32 -6.49 -1.53 -23.57
CA LEU A 32 -7.32 -0.53 -24.26
C LEU A 32 -6.51 0.51 -25.06
N GLY A 33 -5.19 0.57 -24.88
CA GLY A 33 -4.36 1.67 -25.39
C GLY A 33 -4.56 2.97 -24.61
N ALA A 34 -3.85 4.02 -25.02
CA ALA A 34 -4.02 5.36 -24.47
C ALA A 34 -5.22 6.05 -25.16
N ASP A 35 -6.41 5.92 -24.57
CA ASP A 35 -7.60 6.61 -25.03
C ASP A 35 -8.13 7.61 -23.98
N ALA A 36 -9.02 8.51 -24.42
CA ALA A 36 -9.63 9.53 -23.56
C ALA A 36 -10.44 8.93 -22.40
N PHE A 37 -10.79 7.64 -22.44
CA PHE A 37 -11.42 6.96 -21.32
C PHE A 37 -10.40 6.66 -20.22
N VAL A 38 -9.24 6.08 -20.55
CA VAL A 38 -8.19 5.77 -19.57
C VAL A 38 -7.67 7.05 -18.91
N GLU A 39 -7.51 8.14 -19.65
CA GLU A 39 -7.16 9.46 -19.10
C GLU A 39 -8.16 9.94 -18.03
N ARG A 40 -9.46 9.87 -18.34
CA ARG A 40 -10.52 10.27 -17.40
C ARG A 40 -10.58 9.36 -16.18
N LEU A 41 -10.41 8.06 -16.37
CA LEU A 41 -10.36 7.09 -15.28
C LEU A 41 -9.17 7.38 -14.35
N ALA A 42 -7.97 7.58 -14.92
CA ALA A 42 -6.76 7.91 -14.17
C ALA A 42 -6.92 9.19 -13.35
N ALA A 43 -7.50 10.24 -13.94
CA ALA A 43 -7.80 11.49 -13.24
C ALA A 43 -8.81 11.30 -12.10
N GLN A 44 -9.88 10.53 -12.34
CA GLN A 44 -10.89 10.24 -11.32
C GLN A 44 -10.29 9.45 -10.15
N VAL A 45 -9.52 8.40 -10.44
CA VAL A 45 -8.86 7.57 -9.42
C VAL A 45 -7.86 8.38 -8.59
N ALA A 46 -7.05 9.23 -9.23
CA ALA A 46 -6.17 10.16 -8.53
C ALA A 46 -6.97 11.10 -7.61
N GLY A 47 -8.02 11.74 -8.10
CA GLY A 47 -8.86 12.63 -7.29
C GLY A 47 -9.51 11.94 -6.09
N THR A 48 -10.01 10.71 -6.25
CA THR A 48 -10.58 9.94 -5.12
C THR A 48 -9.52 9.54 -4.11
N THR A 49 -8.30 9.22 -4.56
CA THR A 49 -7.16 8.90 -3.69
C THR A 49 -6.76 10.11 -2.86
N THR A 50 -6.52 11.25 -3.51
CA THR A 50 -6.17 12.51 -2.86
C THR A 50 -7.21 12.92 -1.82
N ALA A 51 -8.50 12.89 -2.19
CA ALA A 51 -9.57 13.23 -1.27
C ALA A 51 -9.65 12.30 -0.04
N ALA A 52 -9.28 11.02 -0.17
CA ALA A 52 -9.20 10.12 0.98
C ALA A 52 -8.02 10.48 1.88
N LEU A 53 -6.85 10.76 1.30
CA LEU A 53 -5.64 11.13 2.04
C LEU A 53 -5.78 12.46 2.79
N GLU A 54 -6.38 13.47 2.17
CA GLU A 54 -6.68 14.75 2.81
C GLU A 54 -7.59 14.61 4.03
N ARG A 55 -8.47 13.60 4.02
CA ARG A 55 -9.32 13.24 5.16
C ARG A 55 -8.62 12.37 6.20
N GLY A 56 -7.34 12.04 6.00
CA GLY A 56 -6.59 11.13 6.86
C GLY A 56 -7.05 9.67 6.75
N ASN A 57 -7.70 9.29 5.66
CA ASN A 57 -8.23 7.95 5.44
C ASN A 57 -7.38 7.16 4.45
N CYS A 58 -7.35 5.84 4.63
CA CYS A 58 -6.71 4.93 3.71
C CYS A 58 -7.52 4.91 2.40
N PRO A 59 -6.93 5.20 1.22
CA PRO A 59 -7.67 5.24 -0.04
C PRO A 59 -8.20 3.85 -0.44
N ARG A 60 -7.60 2.78 0.08
CA ARG A 60 -7.94 1.40 -0.24
C ARG A 60 -9.13 0.84 0.54
N CYS A 61 -9.32 1.22 1.82
CA CYS A 61 -10.44 0.72 2.64
C CYS A 61 -11.28 1.82 3.32
N LEU A 62 -10.89 3.08 3.16
CA LEU A 62 -11.47 4.28 3.76
C LEU A 62 -11.41 4.36 5.30
N ASP A 63 -10.77 3.40 5.97
CA ASP A 63 -10.51 3.51 7.40
C ASP A 63 -9.44 4.55 7.70
N PRO A 64 -9.44 5.17 8.90
CA PRO A 64 -8.41 6.11 9.30
C PRO A 64 -7.00 5.54 9.14
N LEU A 65 -6.10 6.34 8.58
CA LEU A 65 -4.67 6.03 8.58
C LEU A 65 -4.13 6.21 10.01
N PRO A 66 -3.28 5.28 10.49
CA PRO A 66 -2.67 5.44 11.80
C PRO A 66 -1.81 6.70 11.82
N THR A 67 -2.01 7.54 12.84
CA THR A 67 -1.26 8.78 13.04
C THR A 67 0.13 8.56 13.61
N GLU A 68 0.41 7.40 14.24
CA GLU A 68 1.70 7.15 14.90
C GLU A 68 2.63 6.26 14.06
N HIS A 69 2.05 5.45 13.16
CA HIS A 69 2.76 4.57 12.25
C HIS A 69 2.20 4.78 10.86
N PRO A 70 2.89 5.56 10.00
CA PRO A 70 2.35 5.88 8.70
C PRO A 70 2.25 4.56 7.96
N GLY A 71 1.06 4.30 7.46
CA GLY A 71 0.72 3.03 6.84
C GLY A 71 1.74 2.60 5.77
N ALA A 72 1.74 1.31 5.44
CA ALA A 72 2.62 0.78 4.40
C ALA A 72 2.42 1.56 3.09
N GLY A 73 3.51 1.81 2.35
CA GLY A 73 3.38 2.28 0.98
C GLY A 73 2.79 1.18 0.11
N SER A 74 1.71 1.49 -0.62
CA SER A 74 1.02 0.51 -1.46
C SER A 74 1.96 -0.10 -2.48
N ARG A 75 1.91 -1.42 -2.62
CA ARG A 75 2.68 -2.19 -3.62
C ARG A 75 2.16 -2.00 -5.04
N ILE A 76 1.00 -1.36 -5.22
CA ILE A 76 0.42 -1.12 -6.55
C ILE A 76 1.22 -0.09 -7.34
N THR A 77 1.86 0.87 -6.67
CA THR A 77 2.82 1.79 -7.28
C THR A 77 4.24 1.27 -7.04
N ARG A 78 5.10 1.32 -8.06
CA ARG A 78 6.51 0.90 -7.92
C ARG A 78 7.26 1.72 -6.88
N CYS A 79 6.97 3.03 -6.83
CA CYS A 79 7.55 3.95 -5.86
C CYS A 79 6.92 3.87 -4.46
N ARG A 80 5.85 3.08 -4.30
CA ARG A 80 5.11 2.89 -3.04
C ARG A 80 4.68 4.20 -2.36
N CYS A 81 4.40 5.23 -3.16
CA CYS A 81 4.12 6.57 -2.65
C CYS A 81 2.68 6.75 -2.10
N ILE A 82 1.78 5.76 -2.27
CA ILE A 82 0.40 5.83 -1.79
C ILE A 82 0.32 5.20 -0.40
N PRO A 83 0.05 5.96 0.67
CA PRO A 83 -0.04 5.38 2.01
C PRO A 83 -1.34 4.57 2.19
N VAL A 84 -1.22 3.35 2.70
CA VAL A 84 -2.35 2.47 3.03
C VAL A 84 -2.25 1.91 4.44
N CYS A 85 -3.38 1.64 5.11
CA CYS A 85 -3.34 1.12 6.47
C CYS A 85 -2.62 -0.24 6.56
N SER A 86 -2.15 -0.63 7.75
CA SER A 86 -1.39 -1.87 7.96
C SER A 86 -2.15 -3.12 7.48
N GLN A 87 -3.47 -3.17 7.68
CA GLN A 87 -4.33 -4.23 7.19
C GLN A 87 -4.31 -4.29 5.65
N CYS A 88 -4.49 -3.14 5.00
CA CYS A 88 -4.43 -3.06 3.55
C CYS A 88 -3.05 -3.43 3.00
N GLY A 89 -1.97 -2.96 3.63
CA GLY A 89 -0.61 -3.29 3.23
C GLY A 89 -0.27 -4.77 3.40
N ARG A 90 -0.86 -5.44 4.41
CA ARG A 90 -0.74 -6.89 4.60
C ARG A 90 -1.52 -7.66 3.52
N ASP A 91 -2.77 -7.27 3.28
CA ASP A 91 -3.62 -7.87 2.25
C ASP A 91 -3.04 -7.71 0.83
N GLU A 92 -2.36 -6.62 0.52
CA GLU A 92 -1.57 -6.49 -0.72
C GLU A 92 -0.40 -7.49 -0.79
N GLY A 93 0.29 -7.71 0.33
CA GLY A 93 1.35 -8.72 0.42
C GLY A 93 0.83 -10.13 0.14
N TRP A 94 -0.32 -10.47 0.72
CA TRP A 94 -1.00 -11.74 0.46
C TRP A 94 -1.46 -11.87 -0.98
N GLN A 95 -1.98 -10.81 -1.57
CA GLN A 95 -2.37 -10.74 -2.97
C GLN A 95 -1.22 -11.00 -3.94
N ALA A 96 -0.09 -10.32 -3.73
CA ALA A 96 1.11 -10.54 -4.51
C ALA A 96 1.64 -11.98 -4.38
N TRP A 97 1.59 -12.56 -3.17
CA TRP A 97 2.07 -13.92 -2.92
C TRP A 97 1.13 -15.00 -3.46
N ARG A 98 -0.19 -14.87 -3.27
CA ARG A 98 -1.15 -15.97 -3.45
C ARG A 98 -2.15 -15.79 -4.58
N PHE A 99 -2.51 -14.56 -4.91
CA PHE A 99 -3.64 -14.24 -5.77
C PHE A 99 -3.22 -13.68 -7.14
N GLN A 100 -1.94 -13.86 -7.51
CA GLN A 100 -1.37 -13.50 -8.82
C GLN A 100 -1.60 -12.03 -9.22
N GLY A 101 -1.56 -11.12 -8.26
CA GLY A 101 -1.72 -9.69 -8.52
C GLY A 101 -2.37 -8.97 -7.36
N ILE A 102 -2.32 -7.63 -7.41
CA ILE A 102 -2.88 -6.75 -6.40
C ILE A 102 -4.13 -6.08 -6.96
N SER A 103 -5.16 -5.88 -6.12
CA SER A 103 -6.38 -5.14 -6.47
C SER A 103 -6.02 -3.80 -7.13
N ARG A 104 -6.48 -3.59 -8.36
CA ARG A 104 -6.15 -2.39 -9.15
C ARG A 104 -6.72 -1.12 -8.50
N LEU A 105 -6.12 0.02 -8.79
CA LEU A 105 -6.53 1.31 -8.22
C LEU A 105 -7.96 1.72 -8.59
N ASP A 106 -8.45 1.35 -9.78
CA ASP A 106 -9.83 1.59 -10.22
C ASP A 106 -10.87 0.74 -9.48
N GLN A 107 -10.43 -0.26 -8.70
CA GLN A 107 -11.28 -1.11 -7.88
C GLN A 107 -11.31 -0.65 -6.41
N TRP A 108 -10.64 0.44 -6.08
CA TRP A 108 -10.63 0.99 -4.73
C TRP A 108 -11.82 1.96 -4.55
N PRO A 109 -12.44 1.99 -3.37
CA PRO A 109 -12.10 1.21 -2.17
C PRO A 109 -12.53 -0.25 -2.26
N VAL A 110 -11.71 -1.13 -1.72
CA VAL A 110 -11.98 -2.57 -1.61
C VAL A 110 -12.85 -2.83 -0.38
N SER A 111 -13.87 -3.68 -0.52
CA SER A 111 -14.75 -4.00 0.61
C SER A 111 -14.00 -4.74 1.72
N LYS A 112 -14.32 -4.42 2.98
CA LYS A 112 -13.74 -5.10 4.15
C LYS A 112 -13.95 -6.62 4.10
N GLY A 113 -15.13 -7.05 3.66
CA GLY A 113 -15.44 -8.47 3.48
C GLY A 113 -14.49 -9.17 2.50
N ALA A 114 -14.04 -8.50 1.43
CA ALA A 114 -13.08 -9.06 0.50
C ALA A 114 -11.68 -9.18 1.11
N ILE A 115 -11.24 -8.18 1.88
CA ILE A 115 -9.97 -8.20 2.63
C ILE A 115 -9.98 -9.37 3.62
N THR A 116 -10.98 -9.44 4.50
CA THR A 116 -11.10 -10.50 5.51
C THR A 116 -11.21 -11.88 4.87
N ARG A 117 -11.92 -12.02 3.74
CA ARG A 117 -11.99 -13.30 3.02
C ARG A 117 -10.62 -13.77 2.55
N ARG A 118 -9.80 -12.88 1.99
CA ARG A 118 -8.43 -13.23 1.55
C ARG A 118 -7.51 -13.57 2.72
N GLU A 119 -7.58 -12.80 3.80
CA GLU A 119 -6.84 -13.09 5.04
C GLU A 119 -7.20 -14.49 5.59
N ASN A 120 -8.48 -14.86 5.59
CA ASN A 120 -8.94 -16.17 6.05
C ASN A 120 -8.48 -17.33 5.14
N ILE A 121 -8.38 -17.12 3.83
CA ILE A 121 -7.84 -18.12 2.89
C ILE A 121 -6.37 -18.37 3.22
N VAL A 122 -5.59 -17.30 3.33
CA VAL A 122 -4.16 -17.37 3.63
C VAL A 122 -3.93 -18.04 4.99
N ALA A 123 -4.68 -17.66 6.02
CA ALA A 123 -4.54 -18.23 7.37
C ALA A 123 -4.82 -19.75 7.42
N ARG A 124 -5.55 -20.32 6.46
CA ARG A 124 -5.80 -21.76 6.36
C ARG A 124 -4.69 -22.52 5.63
N GLU A 125 -3.99 -21.84 4.73
CA GLU A 125 -2.95 -22.44 3.87
C GLU A 125 -1.55 -22.26 4.48
N VAL A 126 -1.33 -21.15 5.17
CA VAL A 126 -0.11 -20.86 5.89
C VAL A 126 -0.23 -21.46 7.29
N SER A 127 0.32 -22.67 7.48
CA SER A 127 0.65 -23.18 8.81
C SER A 127 1.44 -22.10 9.55
N PRO A 128 1.30 -21.90 10.89
CA PRO A 128 2.00 -20.85 11.62
C PRO A 128 3.51 -21.14 11.72
N VAL A 129 4.20 -21.21 10.59
CA VAL A 129 5.63 -20.90 10.49
C VAL A 129 5.70 -19.37 10.44
N VAL A 130 5.31 -18.78 11.55
CA VAL A 130 5.69 -17.42 11.88
C VAL A 130 7.19 -17.50 12.08
N GLY A 131 7.96 -16.94 11.16
CA GLY A 131 9.31 -16.55 11.51
C GLY A 131 9.18 -15.64 12.73
N LEU A 132 9.46 -16.20 13.91
CA LEU A 132 9.39 -15.46 15.16
C LEU A 132 10.48 -14.40 15.04
N VAL A 133 10.07 -13.13 14.97
CA VAL A 133 11.01 -12.03 15.05
C VAL A 133 11.52 -12.00 16.49
N VAL A 134 12.73 -12.48 16.72
CA VAL A 134 13.40 -12.47 18.03
C VAL A 134 14.49 -11.40 17.94
N GLY A 135 14.19 -10.19 18.42
CA GLY A 135 15.08 -9.04 18.26
C GLY A 135 15.23 -8.63 16.79
N ASP A 136 16.47 -8.49 16.30
CA ASP A 136 16.81 -8.11 14.92
C ASP A 136 16.90 -9.31 13.95
N GLY A 137 16.47 -10.49 14.38
CA GLY A 137 16.56 -11.74 13.62
C GLY A 137 15.20 -12.31 13.23
N VAL A 138 15.15 -12.98 12.08
CA VAL A 138 14.04 -13.84 11.67
C VAL A 138 14.43 -15.30 11.92
N LEU A 139 13.64 -15.99 12.73
CA LEU A 139 13.76 -17.44 12.89
C LEU A 139 13.27 -18.14 11.61
N THR A 140 14.12 -18.96 11.00
CA THR A 140 13.78 -19.80 9.84
C THR A 140 14.04 -21.28 10.16
N GLU A 141 13.62 -22.20 9.28
CA GLU A 141 13.95 -23.63 9.41
C GLU A 141 15.46 -23.91 9.39
N GLN A 142 16.27 -22.96 8.89
CA GLN A 142 17.73 -23.04 8.80
C GLN A 142 18.44 -22.37 9.98
N GLY A 143 17.70 -21.84 10.96
CA GLY A 143 18.22 -21.09 12.11
C GLY A 143 17.82 -19.61 12.09
N VAL A 144 18.48 -18.81 12.95
CA VAL A 144 18.24 -17.37 13.06
C VAL A 144 19.00 -16.64 11.95
N GLY A 145 18.28 -16.00 11.02
CA GLY A 145 18.87 -15.08 10.05
C GLY A 145 18.76 -13.65 10.54
N THR A 146 19.79 -12.82 10.40
CA THR A 146 19.70 -11.38 10.66
C THR A 146 18.95 -10.70 9.54
N LEU A 147 17.88 -9.97 9.86
CA LEU A 147 17.14 -9.19 8.89
C LEU A 147 17.77 -7.80 8.82
N ASP A 148 18.63 -7.56 7.83
CA ASP A 148 19.17 -6.24 7.56
C ASP A 148 18.10 -5.36 6.91
N LEU A 149 17.17 -4.87 7.73
CA LEU A 149 16.23 -3.84 7.32
C LEU A 149 16.98 -2.52 7.29
N THR A 150 17.46 -2.12 6.13
CA THR A 150 18.09 -0.81 5.95
C THR A 150 17.07 0.28 6.33
N PRO A 151 17.29 1.02 7.44
CA PRO A 151 16.33 2.01 7.86
C PRO A 151 16.62 3.29 7.08
N ARG A 152 15.95 3.50 5.93
CA ARG A 152 15.70 4.83 5.33
C ARG A 152 14.95 4.76 3.99
N SER A 153 13.75 5.36 3.97
CA SER A 153 13.43 6.50 3.10
C SER A 153 12.35 7.33 3.79
N GLY A 154 12.51 8.65 3.77
CA GLY A 154 11.70 9.60 4.54
C GLY A 154 10.20 9.45 4.32
N GLY A 155 9.44 9.77 5.37
CA GLY A 155 7.99 9.71 5.43
C GLY A 155 7.26 10.51 4.35
N TRP A 156 6.03 10.11 3.99
CA TRP A 156 5.07 11.05 3.35
C TRP A 156 4.89 12.34 4.19
N ALA A 157 4.97 12.23 5.52
CA ALA A 157 4.93 13.37 6.43
C ALA A 157 6.15 14.31 6.33
N GLU A 158 7.29 13.86 5.80
CA GLU A 158 8.48 14.70 5.57
C GLU A 158 8.50 15.34 4.19
N LEU A 159 7.78 14.77 3.22
CA LEU A 159 7.75 15.24 1.83
C LEU A 159 6.44 15.93 1.45
N GLY A 160 5.45 15.95 2.34
CA GLY A 160 4.15 16.57 2.11
C GLY A 160 3.37 15.94 0.95
N VAL A 161 2.26 16.59 0.61
CA VAL A 161 1.72 16.58 -0.76
C VAL A 161 2.43 17.72 -1.47
N ASP A 162 3.08 17.47 -2.61
CA ASP A 162 3.41 18.57 -3.53
C ASP A 162 2.07 19.15 -4.00
N MET A 163 1.64 20.24 -3.36
CA MET A 163 0.54 21.09 -3.83
C MET A 163 1.08 22.13 -4.80
#